data_AF-A0A852TEN7-F1
#
_entry.id   AF-A0A852TEN7-F1
#
_cell.length_a   1.000
_cell.length_b   1.000
_cell.length_c   1.000
_cell.angle_alpha   90.00
_cell.angle_beta   90.00
_cell.angle_gamma   90.00
#
_symmetry.space_group_name_H-M   'P 1'
#
loop_
_entity.id
_entity.type
_entity.pdbx_description
1 polymer ?
#
loop_
_entity_poly.entity_id
_entity_poly.type
_entity_poly.pdbx_seq_one_letter_code
_entity_poly.pdbx_strand_id
1 'polypeptide(L)' 'MNQYSVLVVDDDKEIRDGIEIYLRNEGLRVFKAQDGFEALEIRSLSLI' A
#
# COMPACT_ATOMS: atom_id res chain seq x y z
N MET A 1 -6.12 -5.96 -18.50
CA MET A 1 -5.89 -4.61 -17.93
C MET A 1 -4.89 -4.78 -16.80
N ASN A 2 -3.78 -4.03 -16.79
CA ASN A 2 -2.79 -4.15 -15.71
C ASN A 2 -3.40 -3.64 -14.41
N GLN A 3 -3.61 -4.53 -13.44
CA GLN A 3 -3.90 -4.12 -12.07
C GLN A 3 -2.59 -3.65 -11.43
N TYR A 4 -2.41 -2.33 -11.37
CA TYR A 4 -1.29 -1.75 -10.65
C TYR A 4 -1.50 -1.91 -9.14
N SER A 5 -0.41 -2.29 -8.47
CA SER A 5 -0.32 -2.40 -7.02
C SER A 5 0.52 -1.25 -6.50
N VAL A 6 0.03 -0.56 -5.46
CA VAL A 6 0.70 0.58 -4.82
C VAL A 6 0.96 0.23 -3.36
N LEU A 7 2.18 0.46 -2.89
CA LEU A 7 2.57 0.34 -1.49
C LEU A 7 2.73 1.74 -0.91
N VAL A 8 1.96 2.07 0.12
CA VAL A 8 2.01 3.35 0.84
C VAL A 8 2.70 3.11 2.18
N VAL A 9 3.81 3.82 2.41
CA VAL A 9 4.60 3.73 3.65
C VAL A 9 4.60 5.09 4.32
N ASP A 10 3.98 5.17 5.49
CA ASP A 10 3.85 6.40 6.28
C ASP A 10 3.65 6.02 7.75
N ASP A 11 4.28 6.74 8.68
CA ASP A 11 4.14 6.48 10.12
C ASP A 11 2.79 6.95 10.67
N ASP A 12 2.13 7.90 10.00
CA ASP A 12 0.80 8.38 10.37
C ASP A 12 -0.30 7.49 9.78
N LYS A 13 -1.13 6.92 10.67
CA LYS A 13 -2.25 6.06 10.30
C LYS A 13 -3.34 6.81 9.55
N GLU A 14 -3.65 8.06 9.93
CA GLU A 14 -4.74 8.82 9.32
C GLU A 14 -4.43 9.17 7.86
N ILE A 15 -3.18 9.58 7.60
CA ILE A 15 -2.70 9.85 6.25
C ILE A 15 -2.74 8.56 5.41
N ARG A 16 -2.21 7.46 5.95
CA ARG A 16 -2.13 6.17 5.25
C ARG A 16 -3.50 5.62 4.87
N ASP A 17 -4.49 5.74 5.76
CA ASP A 17 -5.87 5.33 5.49
C ASP A 17 -6.54 6.24 4.45
N GLY A 18 -6.29 7.55 4.50
CA GLY A 18 -6.79 8.50 3.50
C GLY A 18 -6.28 8.19 2.08
N ILE A 19 -4.98 7.93 1.94
CA ILE A 19 -4.38 7.57 0.66
C ILE A 19 -4.92 6.23 0.15
N GLU A 20 -5.12 5.25 1.04
CA GLU A 20 -5.72 3.97 0.65
C GLU A 20 -7.11 4.14 0.06
N ILE A 21 -8.00 4.88 0.73
CA ILE A 21 -9.36 5.10 0.24
C ILE A 21 -9.34 5.75 -1.14
N TYR A 22 -8.50 6.77 -1.32
CA TYR A 22 -8.35 7.47 -2.60
C TYR A 22 -7.92 6.52 -3.73
N LEU A 23 -6.86 5.75 -3.53
CA LEU A 23 -6.32 4.85 -4.55
C LEU A 23 -7.20 3.62 -4.80
N ARG A 24 -7.89 3.10 -3.77
CA ARG A 24 -8.87 2.02 -3.94
C ARG A 24 -10.07 2.46 -4.79
N ASN A 25 -10.51 3.72 -4.65
CA ASN A 25 -11.58 4.28 -5.48
C ASN A 25 -11.19 4.36 -6.96
N GLU A 26 -9.89 4.55 -7.27
CA GLU A 26 -9.34 4.49 -8.63
C GLU A 26 -9.19 3.03 -9.16
N GLY A 27 -9.60 2.03 -8.38
CA GLY A 27 -9.53 0.61 -8.75
C GLY A 27 -8.14 -0.02 -8.62
N LEU A 28 -7.23 0.64 -7.90
CA LEU A 28 -5.88 0.14 -7.64
C LEU A 28 -5.85 -0.80 -6.44
N ARG A 29 -4.90 -1.74 -6.44
CA ARG A 29 -4.60 -2.54 -5.24
C ARG A 29 -3.65 -1.76 -4.35
N VAL A 30 -4.07 -1.47 -3.13
CA VAL A 30 -3.27 -0.72 -2.17
C VAL A 30 -2.80 -1.63 -1.05
N PHE A 31 -1.51 -1.54 -0.75
CA PHE A 31 -0.87 -2.11 0.41
C PHE A 31 -0.40 -0.98 1.32
N LYS A 32 -0.46 -1.19 2.63
CA LYS A 32 -0.11 -0.21 3.65
C LYS A 32 1.02 -0.76 4.49
N ALA A 33 2.00 0.06 4.80
CA ALA A 33 3.02 -0.22 5.80
C ALA A 33 3.19 0.99 6.72
N GLN A 34 3.41 0.74 8.00
CA GLN A 34 3.70 1.77 8.99
C GLN A 34 5.18 2.14 9.05
N ASP A 35 6.04 1.27 8.53
CA ASP A 35 7.48 1.45 8.56
C ASP A 35 8.16 0.71 7.40
N GLY A 36 9.48 0.91 7.28
CA GLY A 36 10.28 0.28 6.23
C GLY A 36 10.38 -1.25 6.35
N PHE A 37 10.26 -1.81 7.56
CA PHE A 37 10.33 -3.26 7.75
C PHE A 37 9.06 -3.94 7.25
N GLU A 38 7.90 -3.43 7.64
CA GLU A 38 6.60 -3.89 7.14
C GLU A 38 6.51 -3.73 5.61
N ALA A 39 7.05 -2.64 5.07
CA ALA A 39 7.12 -2.42 3.63
C ALA A 39 7.95 -3.51 2.90
N LEU A 40 9.07 -3.93 3.49
CA LEU A 40 9.93 -4.98 2.95
C LEU A 40 9.27 -6.37 3.06
N GLU A 41 8.55 -6.65 4.14
CA GLU A 41 7.77 -7.89 4.27
C GLU A 41 6.68 -7.99 3.20
N ILE A 42 5.91 -6.93 2.99
CA ILE A 42 4.86 -6.88 1.98
C ILE A 42 5.42 -7.05 0.57
N ARG A 43 6.54 -6.38 0.26
CA ARG A 43 7.22 -6.55 -1.04
C ARG A 43 7.60 -8.01 -1.28
N SER A 44 8.07 -8.69 -0.24
CA SER A 44 8.55 -10.08 -0.34
C SER A 44 7.41 -11.07 -0.59
N LEU A 45 6.22 -10.83 -0.01
CA LEU A 45 5.02 -11.66 -0.21
C LEU A 45 4.39 -11.50 -1.60
N SER A 46 4.59 -10.36 -2.26
CA SER A 46 4.01 -10.05 -3.58
C SER A 46 4.77 -10.70 -4.75
N LEU A 47 5.91 -11.35 -4.49
CA LEU A 47 6.81 -11.94 -5.49
C LEU A 47 6.70 -13.49 -5.61
N ILE A 48 5.75 -14.10 -4.90
CA ILE A 48 5.49 -15.56 -4.90
C ILE A 48 4.13 -15.81 -5.57
#